data_AF-A0A6F9BC33-F1
#
_entry.id   AF-A0A6F9BC33-F1
#
_cell.length_a   1.000
_cell.length_b   1.000
_cell.length_c   1.000
_cell.angle_alpha   90.00
_cell.angle_beta   90.00
_cell.angle_gamma   90.00
#
_symmetry.space_group_name_H-M   'P 1'
#
loop_
_entity.id
_entity.type
_entity.pdbx_description
1 polymer ?
#
loop_
_entity_poly.entity_id
_entity_poly.type
_entity_poly.pdbx_seq_one_letter_code
_entity_poly.pdbx_strand_id
1 'polypeptide(L)'
;MEKNASNLVKAELRVFRLQNPKARVSEQRIELYQILSHKDLASPTQRYIDSKVVRTRTEGEWLSFDVTEAVSEWLLHRDRNSGFKISLHCPGDLKVYRKRRHSAQAPHLLMMLLPSYRLENVQDNCCLRSLYIDFKKDLGWRWIHEPKGYNANFCAGACPYLWSADTQHSKVLGLYNTINPEASASPCYF
;
A
#
# COMPACT_ATOMS: atom_id res chain seq x y z
N MET A 1 -1.61 26.44 0.43
CA MET A 1 -2.15 25.12 0.03
C MET A 1 -1.13 24.06 0.43
N GLU A 2 -1.08 23.71 1.72
CA GLU A 2 -0.14 22.72 2.27
C GLU A 2 -0.71 21.30 2.10
N LYS A 3 -0.72 20.81 0.87
CA LYS A 3 -0.67 19.36 0.60
C LYS A 3 0.74 18.93 0.99
N ASN A 4 1.00 17.84 1.72
CA ASN A 4 2.19 17.01 1.43
C ASN A 4 2.25 15.66 2.15
N ALA A 5 1.84 15.50 3.41
CA ALA A 5 1.95 14.19 4.09
C ALA A 5 0.61 13.46 4.23
N SER A 6 -0.49 14.17 4.54
CA SER A 6 -1.79 13.59 4.87
C SER A 6 -2.43 12.74 3.76
N ASN A 7 -2.03 12.96 2.51
CA ASN A 7 -2.63 12.31 1.35
C ASN A 7 -1.82 11.09 0.89
N LEU A 8 -0.64 10.83 1.46
CA LEU A 8 0.16 9.67 1.11
C LEU A 8 -0.48 8.41 1.70
N VAL A 9 -0.90 7.49 0.83
CA VAL A 9 -1.42 6.18 1.25
C VAL A 9 -0.34 5.13 1.24
N LYS A 10 0.49 5.14 0.19
CA LYS A 10 1.57 4.16 0.02
C LYS A 10 2.69 4.74 -0.82
N ALA A 11 3.93 4.35 -0.53
CA ALA A 11 5.07 4.61 -1.39
C ALA A 11 5.88 3.33 -1.61
N GLU A 12 6.25 3.07 -2.86
CA GLU A 12 7.06 1.92 -3.25
C GLU A 12 8.34 2.37 -3.97
N LEU A 13 9.50 1.91 -3.50
CA LEU A 13 10.76 2.04 -4.23
C LEU A 13 10.91 0.86 -5.19
N ARG A 14 10.94 1.17 -6.49
CA ARG A 14 11.10 0.16 -7.54
C ARG A 14 12.51 0.15 -8.08
N VAL A 15 13.11 -1.03 -8.13
CA VAL A 15 14.48 -1.27 -8.56
C VAL A 15 14.51 -2.45 -9.52
N PHE A 16 15.16 -2.29 -10.67
CA PHE A 16 15.31 -3.39 -11.63
C PHE A 16 16.56 -4.21 -11.34
N ARG A 17 16.38 -5.50 -11.09
CA ARG A 17 17.47 -6.49 -11.01
C ARG A 17 17.81 -6.95 -12.41
N LEU A 18 19.09 -6.94 -12.76
CA LEU A 18 19.58 -7.54 -14.00
C LEU A 18 19.97 -9.00 -13.77
N GLN A 19 19.81 -9.82 -14.81
CA GLN A 19 20.37 -11.16 -14.82
C GLN A 19 21.90 -11.09 -14.73
N ASN A 20 22.48 -11.93 -13.86
CA ASN A 20 23.93 -12.10 -13.79
C ASN A 20 24.29 -13.58 -14.03
N PRO A 21 24.57 -13.98 -15.28
CA PRO A 21 24.95 -15.36 -15.60
C PRO A 21 26.24 -15.81 -14.90
N LYS A 22 27.09 -14.85 -14.48
CA LYS A 22 28.36 -15.09 -13.81
C LYS A 22 28.23 -15.16 -12.27
N ALA A 23 27.03 -15.08 -11.72
CA ALA A 23 26.81 -15.13 -10.28
C ALA A 23 27.24 -16.47 -9.69
N ARG A 24 28.01 -16.44 -8.60
CA ARG A 24 28.52 -17.62 -7.89
C ARG A 24 27.42 -18.30 -7.10
N VAL A 25 26.60 -17.52 -6.40
CA VAL A 25 25.44 -18.02 -5.65
C VAL A 25 24.19 -18.04 -6.52
N SER A 26 23.30 -19.00 -6.29
CA SER A 26 21.99 -19.12 -6.98
C SER A 26 20.97 -18.10 -6.46
N GLU A 27 21.05 -17.77 -5.17
CA GLU A 27 20.15 -16.87 -4.46
C GLU A 27 20.95 -15.86 -3.63
N GLN A 28 20.39 -14.66 -3.48
CA GLN A 28 21.03 -13.58 -2.74
C GLN A 28 19.99 -12.74 -2.00
N ARG A 29 20.30 -12.39 -0.75
CA ARG A 29 19.51 -11.42 0.03
C ARG A 29 19.95 -9.99 -0.29
N ILE A 30 18.96 -9.17 -0.63
CA ILE A 30 19.06 -7.72 -0.80
C ILE A 30 18.43 -7.08 0.42
N GLU A 31 19.09 -6.09 0.99
CA GLU A 31 18.59 -5.35 2.14
C GLU A 31 18.47 -3.87 1.79
N LEU A 32 17.36 -3.25 2.20
CA LEU A 32 17.09 -1.84 2.01
C LEU A 32 17.18 -1.10 3.35
N TYR A 33 17.87 0.04 3.32
CA TYR A 33 18.04 0.91 4.46
C TYR A 33 17.67 2.35 4.11
N GLN A 34 17.06 3.07 5.06
CA GLN A 34 16.93 4.53 5.04
C GLN A 34 18.19 5.14 5.65
N ILE A 35 18.78 6.13 4.99
CA ILE A 35 19.87 6.91 5.60
C ILE A 35 19.23 8.02 6.45
N LEU A 36 19.62 8.13 7.71
CA LEU A 36 19.12 9.14 8.65
C LEU A 36 20.09 10.31 8.80
N SER A 37 21.40 10.05 8.76
CA SER A 37 22.42 11.08 8.92
C SER A 37 23.76 10.68 8.33
N HIS A 38 24.45 11.65 7.73
CA HIS A 38 25.81 11.53 7.19
C HIS A 38 26.88 12.13 8.11
N LYS A 39 26.57 12.36 9.39
CA LYS A 39 27.52 12.96 10.36
C LYS A 39 28.85 12.19 10.43
N ASP A 40 28.81 10.88 10.20
CA ASP A 40 30.00 10.04 10.03
C ASP A 40 30.00 9.47 8.60
N LEU A 41 30.99 9.89 7.80
CA LEU A 41 31.18 9.42 6.42
C LEU A 41 31.56 7.93 6.35
N ALA A 42 32.16 7.38 7.41
CA ALA A 42 32.59 5.98 7.45
C ALA A 42 31.43 5.04 7.83
N SER A 43 30.49 5.50 8.66
CA SER A 43 29.32 4.72 9.08
C SER A 43 28.08 5.62 9.23
N PRO A 44 27.38 5.94 8.14
CA PRO A 44 26.19 6.77 8.22
C PRO A 44 25.13 6.10 9.07
N THR A 45 24.44 6.88 9.92
CA THR A 45 23.32 6.37 10.71
C THR A 45 22.23 5.93 9.75
N GLN A 46 21.87 4.65 9.80
CA GLN A 46 20.94 4.00 8.88
C GLN A 46 19.88 3.21 9.63
N ARG A 47 18.65 3.19 9.11
CA ARG A 47 17.51 2.41 9.62
C ARG A 47 17.20 1.31 8.62
N TYR A 48 17.04 0.07 9.10
CA TYR A 48 16.61 -1.05 8.27
C TYR A 48 15.14 -0.87 7.85
N ILE A 49 14.82 -1.15 6.58
CA ILE A 49 13.45 -1.10 6.05
C ILE A 49 12.95 -2.53 5.79
N ASP A 50 13.56 -3.23 4.84
CA ASP A 50 13.07 -4.52 4.35
C ASP A 50 14.20 -5.32 3.67
N SER A 51 13.99 -6.63 3.47
CA SER A 51 14.91 -7.49 2.72
C SER A 51 14.18 -8.49 1.83
N LYS A 52 14.79 -8.81 0.69
CA LYS A 52 14.24 -9.76 -0.29
C LYS A 52 15.32 -10.72 -0.75
N VAL A 53 14.99 -12.00 -0.79
CA VAL A 53 15.84 -13.03 -1.41
C VAL A 53 15.45 -13.15 -2.87
N VAL A 54 16.44 -12.99 -3.76
CA VAL A 54 16.25 -13.04 -5.21
C VAL A 54 17.16 -14.09 -5.82
N ARG A 55 16.71 -14.68 -6.93
CA ARG A 55 17.57 -15.55 -7.73
C ARG A 55 18.47 -14.70 -8.62
N THR A 56 19.75 -15.04 -8.67
CA THR A 56 20.78 -14.22 -9.32
C THR A 56 20.87 -14.45 -10.83
N ARG A 57 20.60 -15.69 -11.26
CA ARG A 57 20.75 -16.17 -12.65
C ARG A 57 19.47 -16.12 -13.47
N THR A 58 18.33 -15.86 -12.84
CA THR A 58 17.04 -15.70 -13.54
C THR A 58 17.00 -14.39 -14.32
N GLU A 59 16.10 -14.34 -15.31
CA GLU A 59 15.83 -13.13 -16.11
C GLU A 59 15.55 -11.91 -15.21
N GLY A 60 15.87 -10.71 -15.70
CA GLY A 60 15.73 -9.49 -14.92
C GLY A 60 14.29 -9.25 -14.45
N GLU A 61 14.14 -8.73 -13.24
CA GLU A 61 12.82 -8.51 -12.62
C GLU A 61 12.77 -7.18 -11.87
N TRP A 62 11.56 -6.62 -11.75
CA TRP A 62 11.31 -5.47 -10.90
C TRP A 62 11.11 -5.90 -9.46
N LEU A 63 11.90 -5.32 -8.58
CA LEU A 63 11.75 -5.44 -7.13
C LEU A 63 11.02 -4.19 -6.63
N SER A 64 10.05 -4.39 -5.74
CA SER A 64 9.31 -3.30 -5.08
C SER A 64 9.49 -3.42 -3.57
N PHE A 65 9.87 -2.32 -2.93
CA PHE A 65 10.03 -2.20 -1.47
C PHE A 65 9.05 -1.16 -0.94
N ASP A 66 8.32 -1.49 0.12
CA ASP A 66 7.48 -0.52 0.81
C ASP A 66 8.37 0.48 1.57
N VAL A 67 8.25 1.75 1.20
CA VAL A 67 9.01 2.86 1.80
C VAL A 67 8.07 3.96 2.31
N THR A 68 6.81 3.60 2.56
CA THR A 68 5.74 4.55 2.92
C THR A 68 6.11 5.39 4.14
N GLU A 69 6.64 4.76 5.19
CA GLU A 69 7.05 5.46 6.43
C GLU A 69 8.17 6.49 6.16
N ALA A 70 9.25 6.06 5.50
CA ALA A 70 10.38 6.94 5.17
C ALA A 70 9.96 8.12 4.29
N VAL A 71 9.09 7.89 3.29
CA VAL A 71 8.59 8.95 2.40
C VAL A 71 7.65 9.89 3.15
N SER A 72 6.82 9.37 4.05
CA SER A 72 5.96 10.19 4.92
C SER A 72 6.80 11.13 5.80
N GLU A 73 7.85 10.62 6.43
CA GLU A 73 8.80 11.43 7.22
C GLU A 73 9.45 12.53 6.37
N TRP A 74 9.88 12.24 5.14
CA TRP A 74 10.50 13.22 4.25
C TRP A 74 9.52 14.30 3.75
N LEU A 75 8.25 13.94 3.56
CA LEU A 75 7.20 14.89 3.18
C LEU A 75 6.87 15.85 4.33
N LEU A 76 7.00 15.39 5.58
CA LEU A 76 6.88 16.22 6.79
C LEU A 76 8.13 17.07 7.04
N HIS A 77 9.32 16.51 6.84
CA HIS A 77 10.61 17.13 7.12
C HIS A 77 11.47 17.24 5.85
N ARG A 78 11.21 18.29 5.07
CA ARG A 78 11.84 18.51 3.75
C ARG A 78 13.37 18.66 3.79
N ASP A 79 13.93 19.00 4.96
CA ASP A 79 15.36 19.15 5.21
C ASP A 79 16.07 17.81 5.49
N ARG A 80 15.33 16.70 5.67
CA ARG A 80 15.87 15.40 6.14
C ARG A 80 15.81 14.27 5.12
N ASN A 81 15.96 14.57 3.82
CA ASN A 81 16.05 13.52 2.81
C ASN A 81 17.52 13.12 2.54
N SER A 82 17.97 12.03 3.16
CA SER A 82 19.32 11.46 2.94
C SER A 82 19.31 10.25 1.99
N GLY A 83 18.15 9.87 1.45
CA GLY A 83 18.00 8.79 0.48
C GLY A 83 18.04 7.38 1.05
N PHE A 84 18.02 6.41 0.14
CA PHE A 84 18.03 4.98 0.45
C PHE A 84 19.37 4.34 0.09
N LYS A 85 19.76 3.33 0.87
CA LYS A 85 20.92 2.48 0.60
C LYS A 85 20.46 1.04 0.39
N ILE A 86 20.93 0.45 -0.71
CA ILE A 86 20.74 -0.97 -0.99
C ILE A 86 22.05 -1.69 -0.64
N SER A 87 21.97 -2.67 0.24
CA SER A 87 23.09 -3.51 0.66
C SER A 87 22.97 -4.91 0.06
N LEU A 88 24.12 -5.49 -0.25
CA LEU A 88 24.26 -6.81 -0.87
C LEU A 88 25.24 -7.65 -0.06
N HIS A 89 24.82 -8.85 0.36
CA HIS A 89 25.68 -9.76 1.12
C HIS A 89 26.87 -10.28 0.29
N CYS A 90 26.69 -10.43 -1.03
CA CYS A 90 27.73 -10.80 -1.99
C CYS A 90 27.78 -9.76 -3.14
N PRO A 91 28.66 -8.75 -3.09
CA PRO A 91 28.67 -7.63 -4.04
C PRO A 91 28.90 -8.01 -5.53
N GLY A 92 29.46 -9.20 -5.80
CA GLY A 92 29.76 -9.67 -7.15
C GLY A 92 28.62 -10.44 -7.85
N ASP A 93 27.60 -10.85 -7.10
CA ASP A 93 26.59 -11.81 -7.59
C ASP A 93 25.32 -11.13 -8.09
N LEU A 94 25.01 -9.92 -7.64
CA LEU A 94 23.90 -9.13 -8.14
C LEU A 94 24.36 -7.92 -8.96
N LYS A 95 23.70 -7.70 -10.10
CA LYS A 95 23.80 -6.45 -10.85
C LYS A 95 22.48 -5.69 -10.70
N VAL A 96 22.51 -4.61 -9.93
CA VAL A 96 21.43 -3.62 -9.90
C VAL A 96 21.74 -2.55 -10.94
N TYR A 97 20.74 -2.11 -11.71
CA TYR A 97 20.94 -1.05 -12.69
C TYR A 97 21.32 0.27 -12.00
N ARG A 98 22.60 0.67 -12.07
CA ARG A 98 23.13 1.88 -11.41
C ARG A 98 23.55 3.00 -12.35
N LYS A 99 23.49 2.82 -13.68
CA LYS A 99 24.07 3.81 -14.60
C LYS A 99 23.35 3.86 -15.96
N ARG A 100 22.33 4.73 -16.04
CA ARG A 100 22.12 5.82 -17.02
C ARG A 100 20.83 6.53 -16.61
N ARG A 101 20.88 7.85 -16.41
CA ARG A 101 19.75 8.70 -15.96
C ARG A 101 18.53 8.72 -16.91
N HIS A 102 18.61 8.07 -18.07
CA HIS A 102 17.57 8.09 -19.12
C HIS A 102 17.22 6.69 -19.67
N SER A 103 17.37 5.65 -18.84
CA SER A 103 16.89 4.29 -19.17
C SER A 103 15.52 4.06 -18.55
N ALA A 104 14.61 3.38 -19.28
CA ALA A 104 13.31 2.96 -18.77
C ALA A 104 13.38 2.05 -17.53
N GLN A 105 14.57 1.51 -17.21
CA GLN A 105 14.83 0.63 -16.07
C GLN A 105 15.54 1.33 -14.90
N ALA A 106 15.50 2.66 -14.84
CA ALA A 106 16.05 3.41 -13.71
C ALA A 106 15.21 3.20 -12.42
N PRO A 107 15.87 3.16 -11.24
CA PRO A 107 15.16 3.15 -9.97
C PRO A 107 14.24 4.37 -9.83
N HIS A 108 13.01 4.15 -9.37
CA HIS A 108 12.02 5.21 -9.22
C HIS A 108 11.13 4.97 -8.01
N LEU A 109 10.56 6.05 -7.50
CA LEU A 109 9.62 6.03 -6.39
C LEU A 109 8.19 6.14 -6.96
N LEU A 110 7.35 5.16 -6.65
CA LEU A 110 5.93 5.19 -6.96
C LEU A 110 5.16 5.63 -5.70
N MET A 111 4.55 6.81 -5.75
CA MET A 111 3.73 7.34 -4.66
C MET A 111 2.25 7.22 -5.02
N MET A 112 1.47 6.60 -4.14
CA MET A 112 0.02 6.49 -4.22
C MET A 112 -0.58 7.51 -3.27
N LEU A 113 -1.20 8.54 -3.84
CA LEU A 113 -1.83 9.63 -3.10
C LEU A 113 -3.34 9.54 -3.23
N LEU A 114 -4.06 9.74 -2.13
CA LEU A 114 -5.49 10.02 -2.20
C LEU A 114 -5.69 11.45 -2.72
N PRO A 115 -6.53 11.64 -3.74
CA PRO A 115 -6.88 12.98 -4.15
C PRO A 115 -7.62 13.68 -3.00
N SER A 116 -7.44 15.00 -2.90
CA SER A 116 -7.99 15.81 -1.80
C SER A 116 -9.50 16.00 -1.88
N TYR A 117 -10.24 15.15 -2.61
CA TYR A 117 -11.68 15.25 -2.64
C TYR A 117 -12.18 14.93 -1.23
N ARG A 118 -12.83 15.92 -0.61
CA ARG A 118 -13.80 15.60 0.43
C ARG A 118 -14.89 14.81 -0.28
N LEU A 119 -15.13 13.57 0.15
CA LEU A 119 -16.41 12.92 -0.10
C LEU A 119 -17.46 13.76 0.64
N GLU A 120 -17.98 14.79 -0.04
CA GLU A 120 -19.07 15.60 0.46
C GLU A 120 -20.33 14.74 0.53
N ASN A 121 -21.02 14.84 1.67
CA ASN A 121 -22.28 14.20 2.07
C ASN A 121 -22.21 12.71 2.44
N VAL A 122 -21.91 12.47 3.72
CA VAL A 122 -21.83 11.15 4.39
C VAL A 122 -23.19 10.64 4.90
N GLN A 123 -24.25 11.46 4.88
CA GLN A 123 -25.50 11.12 5.58
C GLN A 123 -26.28 9.95 4.93
N ASP A 124 -26.27 9.85 3.59
CA ASP A 124 -27.01 8.85 2.81
C ASP A 124 -26.15 7.68 2.30
N ASN A 125 -24.85 7.73 2.58
CA ASN A 125 -23.92 6.67 2.21
C ASN A 125 -24.05 5.47 3.16
N CYS A 126 -23.68 4.29 2.67
CA CYS A 126 -23.67 3.05 3.44
C CYS A 126 -22.75 3.21 4.66
N CYS A 127 -23.32 3.03 5.85
CA CYS A 127 -22.63 3.19 7.11
C CYS A 127 -23.16 2.17 8.13
N LEU A 128 -22.32 1.81 9.10
CA LEU A 128 -22.75 1.02 10.25
C LEU A 128 -23.74 1.85 11.09
N ARG A 129 -24.92 1.30 11.29
CA ARG A 129 -25.99 1.86 12.11
C ARG A 129 -26.09 1.05 13.38
N SER A 130 -26.24 1.76 14.50
CA SER A 130 -26.39 1.12 15.81
C SER A 130 -27.75 0.43 15.90
N LEU A 131 -27.74 -0.84 16.32
CA LEU A 131 -28.96 -1.60 16.60
C LEU A 131 -28.72 -2.48 17.82
N TYR A 132 -29.45 -2.17 18.89
CA TYR A 132 -29.52 -3.02 20.07
C TYR A 132 -30.77 -3.90 19.96
N ILE A 133 -30.59 -5.20 20.15
CA ILE A 133 -31.68 -6.19 20.15
C ILE A 133 -31.91 -6.63 21.58
N ASP A 134 -33.10 -6.39 22.10
CA ASP A 134 -33.59 -6.93 23.37
C ASP A 134 -34.37 -8.23 23.11
N PHE A 135 -33.92 -9.34 23.69
CA PHE A 135 -34.50 -10.66 23.41
C PHE A 135 -35.96 -10.76 23.83
N LYS A 136 -36.38 -10.06 24.89
CA LYS A 136 -37.76 -10.11 25.38
C LYS A 136 -38.66 -9.14 24.66
N LYS A 137 -38.19 -7.91 24.44
CA LYS A 137 -38.98 -6.82 23.86
C LYS A 137 -39.08 -6.93 22.34
N ASP A 138 -37.97 -7.20 21.65
CA ASP A 138 -37.91 -7.13 20.18
C ASP A 138 -38.16 -8.50 19.53
N LEU A 139 -37.80 -9.60 20.21
CA LEU A 139 -37.95 -10.97 19.69
C LEU A 139 -38.99 -11.83 20.45
N GLY A 140 -39.49 -11.35 21.60
CA GLY A 140 -40.43 -12.11 22.44
C GLY A 140 -39.83 -13.37 23.08
N TRP A 141 -38.52 -13.55 23.02
CA TRP A 141 -37.83 -14.72 23.54
C TRP A 141 -37.69 -14.63 25.06
N ARG A 142 -38.21 -15.65 25.75
CA ARG A 142 -38.15 -15.77 27.21
C ARG A 142 -37.17 -16.84 27.70
N TRP A 143 -36.55 -17.58 26.77
CA TRP A 143 -35.64 -18.69 27.05
C TRP A 143 -34.18 -18.25 27.26
N ILE A 144 -33.82 -17.02 26.86
CA ILE A 144 -32.50 -16.43 27.14
C ILE A 144 -32.61 -15.65 28.45
N HIS A 145 -31.88 -16.11 29.49
CA HIS A 145 -31.91 -15.51 30.81
C HIS A 145 -30.96 -14.31 30.95
N GLU A 146 -29.74 -14.40 30.42
CA GLU A 146 -28.77 -13.31 30.28
C GLU A 146 -27.88 -13.59 29.03
N PRO A 147 -27.42 -12.57 28.29
CA PRO A 147 -27.72 -11.15 28.48
C PRO A 147 -29.17 -10.83 28.08
N LYS A 148 -29.74 -9.76 28.62
CA LYS A 148 -31.10 -9.31 28.23
C LYS A 148 -31.19 -8.83 26.76
N GLY A 149 -30.06 -8.46 26.18
CA GLY A 149 -29.93 -8.06 24.79
C GLY A 149 -28.48 -7.82 24.40
N TYR A 150 -28.24 -7.46 23.14
CA TYR A 150 -26.90 -7.17 22.62
C TYR A 150 -26.92 -6.17 21.47
N ASN A 151 -25.79 -5.51 21.22
CA ASN A 151 -25.62 -4.62 20.06
C ASN A 151 -25.31 -5.45 18.81
N ALA A 152 -26.32 -5.75 18.01
CA ALA A 152 -26.16 -6.43 16.73
C ALA A 152 -25.56 -5.49 15.67
N ASN A 153 -26.02 -4.23 15.66
CA ASN A 153 -25.74 -3.25 14.60
C ASN A 153 -26.13 -3.76 13.19
N PHE A 154 -26.16 -2.88 12.21
CA PHE A 154 -26.38 -3.26 10.82
C PHE A 154 -25.82 -2.20 9.88
N CYS A 155 -25.36 -2.59 8.70
CA CYS A 155 -24.93 -1.63 7.68
C CYS A 155 -26.14 -1.24 6.81
N ALA A 156 -26.36 0.07 6.62
CA ALA A 156 -27.39 0.57 5.71
C ALA A 156 -27.02 1.92 5.09
N GLY A 157 -27.44 2.11 3.85
CA GLY A 157 -27.24 3.31 3.03
C GLY A 157 -26.80 2.95 1.60
N ALA A 158 -26.71 3.94 0.73
CA ALA A 158 -26.25 3.73 -0.64
C ALA A 158 -24.73 3.54 -0.68
N CYS A 159 -24.23 2.58 -1.47
CA CYS A 159 -22.82 2.49 -1.82
C CYS A 159 -22.61 3.16 -3.18
N PRO A 160 -22.50 4.51 -3.26
CA PRO A 160 -22.25 5.15 -4.55
C PRO A 160 -20.90 4.67 -5.08
N TYR A 161 -20.83 4.43 -6.38
CA TYR A 161 -19.55 4.22 -7.03
C TYR A 161 -18.64 5.42 -6.78
N LEU A 162 -17.41 5.17 -6.34
CA LEU A 162 -16.38 6.19 -6.10
C LEU A 162 -16.10 7.10 -7.31
N TRP A 163 -16.60 6.76 -8.50
CA TRP A 163 -16.42 7.50 -9.75
C TRP A 163 -17.72 7.88 -10.45
N SER A 164 -18.86 7.95 -9.75
CA SER A 164 -20.15 8.34 -10.36
C SER A 164 -20.17 9.75 -10.98
N ALA A 165 -19.12 10.55 -10.80
CA ALA A 165 -18.97 11.87 -11.41
C ALA A 165 -18.25 11.88 -12.77
N ASP A 166 -17.59 10.79 -13.19
CA ASP A 166 -16.82 10.79 -14.45
C ASP A 166 -17.22 9.65 -15.38
N THR A 167 -17.34 9.99 -16.67
CA THR A 167 -18.01 9.29 -17.79
C THR A 167 -17.44 7.91 -18.20
N GLN A 168 -16.93 7.10 -17.26
CA GLN A 168 -16.19 5.86 -17.54
C GLN A 168 -16.81 4.58 -16.97
N HIS A 169 -18.13 4.56 -16.75
CA HIS A 169 -18.88 3.40 -16.24
C HIS A 169 -18.48 2.06 -16.91
N SER A 170 -18.24 2.06 -18.22
CA SER A 170 -17.89 0.87 -19.00
C SER A 170 -16.47 0.31 -18.76
N LYS A 171 -15.49 1.15 -18.41
CA LYS A 171 -14.13 0.68 -18.07
C LYS A 171 -14.07 0.05 -16.69
N VAL A 172 -14.86 0.59 -15.77
CA VAL A 172 -14.89 0.20 -14.36
C VAL A 172 -15.60 -1.13 -14.17
N LEU A 173 -16.75 -1.32 -14.82
CA LEU A 173 -17.47 -2.60 -14.80
C LEU A 173 -16.61 -3.73 -15.38
N GLY A 174 -15.86 -3.45 -16.44
CA GLY A 174 -14.91 -4.42 -17.01
C GLY A 174 -13.81 -4.82 -16.02
N LEU A 175 -13.22 -3.85 -15.31
CA LEU A 175 -12.20 -4.13 -14.30
C LEU A 175 -12.76 -4.90 -13.10
N TYR A 176 -13.95 -4.51 -12.63
CA TYR A 176 -14.60 -5.11 -11.46
C TYR A 176 -15.04 -6.56 -11.74
N ASN A 177 -15.65 -6.83 -12.90
CA ASN A 177 -15.99 -8.18 -13.35
C ASN A 177 -14.74 -9.07 -13.54
N THR A 178 -13.56 -8.48 -13.78
CA THR A 178 -12.30 -9.22 -13.90
C THR A 178 -11.71 -9.55 -12.52
N ILE A 179 -11.92 -8.69 -11.52
CA ILE A 179 -11.39 -8.87 -10.15
C ILE A 179 -12.32 -9.78 -9.32
N ASN A 180 -13.63 -9.70 -9.52
CA ASN A 180 -14.61 -10.58 -8.88
C ASN A 180 -15.78 -10.89 -9.83
N PRO A 181 -15.68 -11.96 -10.66
CA PRO A 181 -16.68 -12.30 -11.66
C PRO A 181 -18.05 -12.69 -11.10
N GLU A 182 -18.10 -13.14 -9.84
CA GLU A 182 -19.34 -13.55 -9.16
C GLU A 182 -19.92 -12.45 -8.25
N ALA A 183 -19.25 -11.30 -8.14
CA ALA A 183 -19.81 -10.19 -7.39
C ALA A 183 -20.97 -9.55 -8.16
N SER A 184 -22.02 -9.21 -7.40
CA SER A 184 -23.11 -8.37 -7.88
C SER A 184 -22.57 -7.14 -8.63
N ALA A 185 -23.22 -6.81 -9.75
CA ALA A 185 -22.94 -5.61 -10.53
C ALA A 185 -23.25 -4.31 -9.78
N SER A 186 -23.77 -4.39 -8.55
CA SER A 186 -23.90 -3.30 -7.60
C SER A 186 -23.10 -3.65 -6.33
N PRO A 187 -22.31 -2.71 -5.77
CA PRO A 187 -21.55 -2.95 -4.54
C PRO A 187 -22.50 -3.28 -3.38
N CYS A 188 -22.52 -4.54 -2.98
CA CYS A 188 -23.19 -5.03 -1.78
C CYS A 188 -22.14 -5.22 -0.67
N TYR A 189 -22.56 -5.09 0.59
CA TYR A 189 -21.71 -5.42 1.73
C TYR A 189 -21.75 -6.93 2.02
N PHE A 190 -20.61 -7.53 2.38
CA PHE A 190 -20.49 -8.84 3.03
C PHE A 190 -20.00 -8.63 4.46
#